data_AF-A0A183NQQ1-F1
#
_entry.id   AF-A0A183NQQ1-F1
#
_cell.length_a   1.000
_cell.length_b   1.000
_cell.length_c   1.000
_cell.angle_alpha   90.00
_cell.angle_beta   90.00
_cell.angle_gamma   90.00
#
_symmetry.space_group_name_H-M   'P 1'
#
loop_
_entity.id
_entity.type
_entity.pdbx_description
1 polymer ?
#
loop_
_entity_poly.entity_id
_entity_poly.type
_entity_poly.pdbx_seq_one_letter_code
_entity_poly.pdbx_strand_id
1 'polypeptide(L)'
;MDLTSYANRLTNAMRSVKPASTRPPSTDVLVQPDLRYSPHVFIRRYSHRRPFESAYEGPFKVLQRESKYHIVDKNETNDSISIDRLKAEYLEGNLVYVDFLSV
;
A
#
# COMPACT_ATOMS: atom_id res chain seq x y z
N MET A 1 21.70 -48.21 -22.14
CA MET A 1 20.71 -47.21 -21.68
C MET A 1 20.56 -46.21 -22.80
N ASP A 2 19.38 -46.15 -23.43
CA ASP A 2 19.11 -45.24 -24.54
C ASP A 2 18.78 -43.83 -24.00
N LEU A 3 19.57 -42.85 -24.41
CA LEU A 3 19.47 -41.45 -23.98
C LEU A 3 18.09 -40.85 -24.33
N THR A 4 17.52 -41.26 -25.46
CA THR A 4 16.23 -40.76 -25.93
C THR A 4 15.08 -41.27 -25.05
N SER A 5 15.17 -42.52 -24.59
CA SER A 5 14.20 -43.12 -23.65
C SER A 5 14.16 -42.36 -22.32
N TYR A 6 15.33 -41.99 -21.78
CA TYR A 6 15.41 -41.23 -20.52
C TYR A 6 14.83 -39.82 -20.67
N ALA A 7 15.20 -39.10 -21.74
CA ALA A 7 14.70 -37.75 -22.01
C ALA A 7 13.17 -37.72 -22.19
N ASN A 8 12.62 -38.71 -22.90
CA ASN A 8 11.17 -38.83 -23.09
C ASN A 8 10.44 -39.10 -21.76
N ARG A 9 11.01 -39.97 -20.90
CA ARG A 9 10.45 -40.24 -19.57
C ARG A 9 10.43 -39.00 -18.68
N LEU A 10 11.53 -38.25 -18.64
CA LEU A 10 11.62 -37.02 -17.86
C LEU A 10 10.62 -35.96 -18.34
N THR A 11 10.52 -35.79 -19.67
CA THR A 11 9.60 -34.82 -20.27
C THR A 11 8.14 -35.15 -19.94
N ASN A 12 7.76 -36.42 -20.04
CA ASN A 12 6.41 -36.87 -19.70
C ASN A 12 6.11 -36.73 -18.20
N ALA A 13 7.10 -37.00 -17.34
CA ALA A 13 6.96 -36.82 -15.90
C ALA A 13 6.79 -35.34 -15.52
N MET A 14 7.55 -34.43 -16.14
CA MET A 14 7.43 -32.99 -15.84
C MET A 14 6.12 -32.41 -16.37
N ARG A 15 5.62 -32.90 -17.52
CA ARG A 15 4.33 -32.46 -18.09
C ARG A 15 3.12 -32.87 -17.25
N SER A 16 3.21 -33.93 -16.45
CA SER A 16 2.11 -34.39 -15.60
C SER A 16 2.03 -33.64 -14.26
N VAL A 17 3.06 -32.86 -13.91
CA VAL A 17 3.06 -32.04 -12.70
C VAL A 17 2.09 -30.89 -12.87
N LYS A 18 1.03 -30.88 -12.05
CA LYS A 18 0.13 -29.73 -11.95
C LYS A 18 0.69 -28.73 -10.92
N PRO A 19 0.58 -27.42 -11.19
CA PRO A 19 0.94 -26.42 -10.19
C PRO A 19 0.06 -26.60 -8.94
N ALA A 20 0.68 -26.47 -7.77
CA ALA A 20 -0.04 -26.46 -6.51
C ALA A 20 -0.98 -25.25 -6.47
N SER A 21 -2.17 -25.41 -5.87
CA SER A 21 -3.09 -24.31 -5.66
C SER A 21 -2.42 -23.24 -4.79
N THR A 22 -2.38 -22.01 -5.29
CA THR A 22 -1.87 -20.86 -4.55
C THR A 22 -2.84 -20.47 -3.44
N ARG A 23 -2.30 -19.96 -2.33
CA ARG A 23 -3.10 -19.32 -1.28
C ARG A 23 -3.95 -18.20 -1.90
N PRO A 24 -5.26 -18.11 -1.60
CA PRO A 24 -6.08 -16.99 -2.04
C PRO A 24 -5.52 -15.67 -1.47
N PRO A 25 -5.51 -14.59 -2.27
CA PRO A 25 -5.03 -13.30 -1.80
C PRO A 25 -5.91 -12.81 -0.63
N SER A 26 -5.29 -12.36 0.46
CA SER A 26 -6.01 -11.68 1.53
C SER A 26 -6.41 -10.29 1.05
N THR A 27 -7.68 -9.93 1.20
CA THR A 27 -8.20 -8.59 0.88
C THR A 27 -8.17 -7.66 2.10
N ASP A 28 -7.65 -8.10 3.23
CA ASP A 28 -7.54 -7.27 4.44
C ASP A 28 -6.53 -6.15 4.21
N VAL A 29 -7.03 -5.01 3.73
CA VAL A 29 -6.28 -3.76 3.61
C VAL A 29 -6.45 -3.01 4.93
N LEU A 30 -5.40 -2.99 5.74
CA LEU A 30 -5.34 -2.16 6.93
C LEU A 30 -5.16 -0.69 6.51
N VAL A 31 -6.27 0.02 6.32
CA VAL A 31 -6.26 1.47 6.14
C VAL A 31 -6.31 2.13 7.52
N GLN A 32 -5.42 3.09 7.77
CA GLN A 32 -5.46 3.88 9.00
C GLN A 32 -6.81 4.63 9.06
N PRO A 33 -7.64 4.43 10.12
CA PRO A 33 -8.96 5.03 10.22
C PRO A 33 -8.93 6.55 10.05
N ASP A 34 -7.88 7.18 10.56
CA ASP A 34 -7.71 8.63 10.60
C ASP A 34 -7.59 9.26 9.21
N LEU A 35 -7.11 8.52 8.20
CA LEU A 35 -7.03 9.01 6.81
C LEU A 35 -8.41 9.32 6.21
N ARG A 36 -9.47 8.69 6.71
CA ARG A 36 -10.84 8.94 6.26
C ARG A 36 -11.30 10.37 6.56
N TYR A 37 -10.82 10.95 7.66
CA TYR A 37 -11.30 12.23 8.17
C TYR A 37 -10.23 13.32 8.20
N SER A 38 -8.95 12.96 8.11
CA SER A 38 -7.83 13.90 8.21
C SER A 38 -7.87 14.95 7.09
N PRO A 39 -7.99 16.27 7.40
CA PRO A 39 -8.07 17.32 6.38
C PRO A 39 -6.75 17.53 5.64
N HIS A 40 -5.63 17.32 6.32
CA HIS A 40 -4.30 17.32 5.72
C HIS A 40 -3.61 15.99 5.92
N VAL A 41 -2.68 15.66 5.03
CA VAL A 41 -1.92 14.42 5.05
C VAL A 41 -0.46 14.67 4.70
N PHE A 42 0.40 13.87 5.31
CA PHE A 42 1.81 13.79 5.00
C PHE A 42 2.07 12.71 3.95
N ILE A 43 2.90 13.02 2.95
CA ILE A 43 3.23 12.09 1.85
C ILE A 43 4.62 11.49 2.04
N ARG A 44 4.74 10.16 1.96
CA ARG A 44 6.02 9.45 2.04
C ARG A 44 6.86 9.67 0.77
N ARG A 45 8.11 10.13 0.94
CA ARG A 45 9.12 10.25 -0.14
C ARG A 45 9.77 8.88 -0.42
N TYR A 46 9.83 8.40 -1.67
CA TYR A 46 10.55 7.14 -1.98
C TYR A 46 11.96 7.34 -2.55
N SER A 47 12.34 8.57 -2.88
CA SER A 47 13.68 8.88 -3.38
C SER A 47 14.76 8.66 -2.31
N HIS A 48 15.99 8.46 -2.77
CA HIS A 48 17.17 8.50 -1.90
C HIS A 48 17.18 9.84 -1.14
N ARG A 49 17.33 9.76 0.17
CA ARG A 49 17.30 10.91 1.08
C ARG A 49 18.67 11.12 1.67
N ARG A 50 19.02 12.38 1.96
CA ARG A 50 20.22 12.67 2.75
C ARG A 50 19.99 12.24 4.20
N PRO A 51 21.06 11.96 4.95
CA PRO A 51 20.95 11.76 6.39
C PRO A 51 20.17 12.92 7.05
N PHE A 52 19.27 12.58 7.96
CA PHE A 52 18.39 13.52 8.69
C PHE A 52 17.33 14.26 7.87
N GLU A 53 17.10 13.93 6.59
CA GLU A 53 15.93 14.43 5.88
C GLU A 53 14.64 13.74 6.33
N SER A 54 13.55 14.50 6.41
CA SER A 54 12.26 13.98 6.85
C SER A 54 11.76 12.87 5.92
N ALA A 55 11.18 11.84 6.54
CA ALA A 55 10.66 10.71 5.78
C ALA A 55 9.38 11.00 5.01
N TYR A 56 8.67 12.02 5.46
CA TYR A 56 7.45 12.51 4.89
C TYR A 56 7.61 13.98 4.59
N GLU A 57 6.86 14.44 3.62
CA GLU A 57 6.79 15.83 3.21
C GLU A 57 5.43 16.37 3.55
N GLY A 58 5.42 17.59 4.11
CA GLY A 58 4.32 18.56 4.23
C GLY A 58 3.01 18.03 4.81
N PRO A 59 2.25 18.83 5.57
CA PRO A 59 0.81 18.64 5.59
C PRO A 59 0.25 19.20 4.29
N PHE A 60 -0.33 18.35 3.45
CA PHE A 60 -0.98 18.75 2.22
C PHE A 60 -2.49 18.56 2.33
N LYS A 61 -3.26 19.49 1.75
CA LYS A 61 -4.73 19.46 1.82
C LYS A 61 -5.30 18.34 0.98
N VAL A 62 -6.17 17.52 1.57
CA VAL A 62 -6.91 16.48 0.85
C VAL A 62 -8.13 17.10 0.16
N LEU A 63 -8.20 16.97 -1.16
CA LEU A 63 -9.30 17.48 -1.99
C LEU A 63 -10.38 16.42 -2.21
N GLN A 64 -9.99 15.18 -2.48
CA GLN A 64 -10.91 14.05 -2.71
C GLN A 64 -10.34 12.77 -2.10
N ARG A 65 -11.24 11.91 -1.59
CA ARG A 65 -10.89 10.62 -0.99
C ARG A 65 -11.54 9.50 -1.77
N GLU A 66 -10.72 8.59 -2.27
CA GLU A 66 -11.12 7.32 -2.88
C GLU A 66 -10.69 6.14 -2.01
N SER A 67 -11.23 4.96 -2.30
CA SER A 67 -10.94 3.73 -1.54
C SER A 67 -9.47 3.30 -1.56
N LYS A 68 -8.69 3.73 -2.58
CA LYS A 68 -7.29 3.33 -2.79
C LYS A 68 -6.31 4.49 -2.85
N TYR A 69 -6.79 5.71 -3.12
CA TYR A 69 -5.95 6.89 -3.27
C TYR A 69 -6.68 8.14 -2.80
N HIS A 70 -5.95 9.21 -2.54
CA HIS A 70 -6.50 10.53 -2.28
C HIS A 70 -5.95 11.52 -3.31
N ILE A 71 -6.77 12.50 -3.69
CA ILE A 71 -6.31 13.65 -4.47
C ILE A 71 -5.90 14.72 -3.48
N VAL A 72 -4.66 15.17 -3.59
CA VAL A 72 -4.02 16.07 -2.65
C VAL A 72 -3.53 17.31 -3.41
N ASP A 73 -3.77 18.48 -2.84
CA ASP A 73 -3.21 19.74 -3.34
C ASP A 73 -1.73 19.81 -2.98
N LYS A 74 -0.87 19.59 -3.97
CA LYS A 74 0.58 19.59 -3.82
C LYS A 74 1.18 20.55 -4.82
N ASN A 75 1.80 21.63 -4.32
CA ASN A 75 2.47 22.65 -5.15
C ASN A 75 1.57 23.18 -6.28
N GLU A 76 0.33 23.55 -5.95
CA GLU A 76 -0.69 24.06 -6.90
C GLU A 76 -1.11 23.04 -7.97
N THR A 77 -0.75 21.77 -7.79
CA THR A 77 -1.12 20.65 -8.65
C THR A 77 -1.92 19.62 -7.86
N ASN A 78 -2.94 19.04 -8.50
CA ASN A 78 -3.76 17.99 -7.91
C ASN A 78 -3.13 16.61 -8.17
N ASP A 79 -2.44 16.06 -7.18
CA ASP A 79 -1.76 14.78 -7.28
C ASP A 79 -2.62 13.64 -6.70
N SER A 80 -2.71 12.52 -7.42
CA SER A 80 -3.30 11.28 -6.90
C SER A 80 -2.26 10.45 -6.16
N ILE A 81 -2.48 10.21 -4.86
CA ILE A 81 -1.52 9.51 -3.98
C ILE A 81 -2.20 8.30 -3.36
N SER A 82 -1.56 7.12 -3.49
CA SER A 82 -2.02 5.90 -2.82
C SER A 82 -2.07 6.07 -1.30
N ILE A 83 -3.10 5.52 -0.67
CA ILE A 83 -3.30 5.53 0.79
C ILE A 83 -2.09 4.95 1.53
N ASP A 84 -1.39 3.97 0.95
CA ASP A 84 -0.19 3.35 1.55
C ASP A 84 0.97 4.33 1.75
N ARG A 85 0.93 5.48 1.06
CA ARG A 85 1.95 6.53 1.11
C ARG A 85 1.55 7.69 2.01
N LEU A 86 0.34 7.68 2.56
CA LEU A 86 -0.20 8.77 3.34
C LEU A 86 -0.05 8.50 4.82
N LYS A 87 0.03 9.59 5.58
CA LYS A 87 -0.08 9.60 7.03
C LYS A 87 -0.95 10.80 7.40
N ALA A 88 -1.93 10.61 8.27
CA ALA A 88 -2.80 11.70 8.74
C ALA A 88 -1.99 12.79 9.47
N GLU A 89 -2.44 14.04 9.38
CA GLU A 89 -1.96 15.12 10.24
C GLU A 89 -2.64 15.03 11.60
N TYR A 90 -1.84 14.97 12.65
CA TYR A 90 -2.32 15.02 14.02
C TYR A 90 -1.99 16.38 14.59
N LEU A 91 -3.02 17.16 14.89
CA LEU A 91 -2.88 18.41 15.63
C LEU A 91 -2.95 18.10 17.13
N GLU A 92 -2.13 18.81 17.91
CA GLU A 92 -2.09 18.71 19.37
C GLU A 92 -3.46 19.16 19.93
N GLY A 93 -4.31 18.17 20.25
CA GLY A 93 -5.71 18.38 20.65
C GLY A 93 -6.72 17.50 19.93
N ASN A 94 -6.39 16.95 18.75
CA ASN A 94 -7.22 15.95 18.06
C ASN A 94 -6.92 14.54 18.59
N LEU A 95 -7.30 14.28 19.83
CA LEU A 95 -7.53 12.92 20.28
C LEU A 95 -8.84 12.44 19.65
N VAL A 96 -8.80 11.99 18.38
CA VAL A 96 -9.85 11.13 17.78
C VAL A 96 -9.77 9.72 18.41
N TYR A 97 -9.58 9.67 19.72
CA TYR A 97 -9.44 8.46 20.52
C TYR A 97 -10.77 8.08 21.18
N VAL A 98 -11.79 8.94 21.13
CA VAL A 98 -12.98 8.78 21.98
C VAL A 98 -14.13 7.98 21.36
N ASP A 99 -14.16 7.75 20.04
CA ASP A 99 -15.34 7.14 19.40
C ASP A 99 -15.16 5.69 18.93
N PHE A 100 -14.00 5.06 19.14
CA PHE A 100 -13.77 3.66 18.74
C PHE A 100 -13.92 2.63 19.88
N LEU A 101 -14.25 3.07 21.11
CA LEU A 101 -14.42 2.18 22.28
C LEU A 101 -15.83 2.21 22.88
N SER A 102 -16.82 2.78 22.18
CA SER A 102 -18.21 2.84 22.64
C SER A 102 -19.17 1.98 21.80
N VAL A 103 -18.87 0.68 21.64
CA VAL A 103 -19.89 -0.37 21.38
C VAL A 103 -19.55 -1.61 22.18
#